data_AF-A0A346NJ83-F1
#
_entry.id   AF-A0A346NJ83-F1
#
_cell.length_a   1.000
_cell.length_b   1.000
_cell.length_c   1.000
_cell.angle_alpha   90.00
_cell.angle_beta   90.00
_cell.angle_gamma   90.00
#
_symmetry.space_group_name_H-M   'P 1'
#
loop_
_entity.id
_entity.type
_entity.pdbx_description
1 polymer ?
#
loop_
_entity_poly.entity_id
_entity_poly.type
_entity_poly.pdbx_seq_one_letter_code
_entity_poly.pdbx_strand_id
1 'polypeptide(L)'
;MGGLINKLLGFVGLLICYLAGEMLVLCANLPIPGTLAGLLLLLGFLLVRQQAPAALSAGAGPLLNHMTVLFVPAVTAVVLFWNDIQAHWVGIVAAIVGATLGALAISAWLASYIFTPTGRQDDAS
;
A
#
# COMPACT_ATOMS: atom_id res chain seq x y z
N MET A 1 -5.66 -4.34 30.64
CA MET A 1 -4.63 -3.35 30.26
C MET A 1 -3.74 -3.75 29.07
N GLY A 2 -3.30 -5.01 28.91
CA GLY A 2 -2.29 -5.39 27.90
C GLY A 2 -2.67 -5.19 26.42
N GLY A 3 -3.95 -5.34 26.05
CA GLY A 3 -4.38 -5.20 24.66
C GLY A 3 -4.29 -3.77 24.09
N LEU A 4 -4.38 -2.75 24.95
CA LEU A 4 -4.29 -1.35 24.52
C LEU A 4 -2.83 -0.92 24.27
N ILE A 5 -1.91 -1.46 25.08
CA ILE A 5 -0.47 -1.28 24.91
C ILE A 5 0.01 -1.88 23.58
N ASN A 6 -0.48 -3.06 23.20
CA ASN A 6 -0.08 -3.69 21.94
C ASN A 6 -0.58 -2.92 20.70
N LYS A 7 -1.77 -2.29 20.78
CA LYS A 7 -2.29 -1.40 19.73
C LYS A 7 -1.44 -0.13 19.57
N LEU A 8 -1.05 0.48 20.68
CA LEU A 8 -0.18 1.66 20.70
C LEU A 8 1.22 1.32 20.16
N LEU A 9 1.80 0.20 20.58
CA LEU A 9 3.08 -0.28 20.04
C LEU A 9 3.02 -0.49 18.53
N GLY A 10 1.92 -1.06 18.04
CA GLY A 10 1.68 -1.23 16.60
C GLY A 10 1.62 0.08 15.83
N PHE A 11 0.87 1.06 16.36
CA PHE A 11 0.74 2.38 15.76
C PHE A 11 2.06 3.16 15.77
N VAL A 12 2.81 3.09 16.88
CA VAL A 12 4.16 3.69 16.98
C VAL A 12 5.12 3.02 15.99
N GLY A 13 5.06 1.71 15.83
CA GLY A 13 5.83 0.98 14.81
C GLY A 13 5.53 1.45 13.39
N LEU A 14 4.23 1.66 13.06
CA LEU A 14 3.82 2.23 11.78
C LEU A 14 4.35 3.66 11.59
N LEU A 15 4.28 4.50 12.63
CA LEU A 15 4.78 5.88 12.57
C LEU A 15 6.30 5.97 12.43
N ILE A 16 7.05 5.14 13.15
CA ILE A 16 8.52 5.09 13.01
C ILE A 16 8.90 4.68 11.59
N CYS A 17 8.20 3.69 11.04
CA CYS A 17 8.45 3.24 9.67
C CYS A 17 8.08 4.29 8.64
N TYR A 18 6.95 4.99 8.84
CA TYR A 18 6.57 6.15 8.05
C TYR A 18 7.63 7.25 8.10
N LEU A 19 8.09 7.63 9.30
CA LEU A 19 9.10 8.66 9.47
C LEU A 19 10.45 8.27 8.85
N ALA A 20 10.83 6.99 8.97
CA ALA A 20 12.03 6.46 8.32
C ALA A 20 11.91 6.50 6.79
N GLY A 21 10.76 6.11 6.24
CA GLY A 21 10.47 6.21 4.81
C GLY A 21 10.46 7.65 4.30
N GLU A 22 9.90 8.57 5.09
CA GLU A 22 9.88 10.00 4.77
C GLU A 22 11.29 10.60 4.76
N MET A 23 12.11 10.32 5.78
CA MET A 23 13.52 10.71 5.81
C MET A 23 14.29 10.17 4.60
N LEU A 24 14.02 8.92 4.20
CA LEU A 24 14.66 8.31 3.03
C LEU A 24 14.27 9.02 1.74
N VAL A 25 12.98 9.36 1.57
CA VAL A 25 12.46 10.10 0.40
C VAL A 25 13.02 11.51 0.34
N LEU A 26 13.10 12.20 1.49
CA LEU A 26 13.68 13.53 1.62
C LEU A 26 15.17 13.53 1.24
N CYS A 27 15.95 12.55 1.71
CA CYS A 27 17.34 12.40 1.32
C CYS A 27 17.52 11.98 -0.15
N ALA A 28 16.63 11.15 -0.68
CA ALA A 28 16.68 10.68 -2.06
C ALA A 28 16.02 11.65 -3.07
N ASN A 29 15.42 12.74 -2.59
CA ASN A 29 14.69 13.75 -3.36
C ASN A 29 13.63 13.15 -4.32
N LEU A 30 12.96 12.08 -3.89
CA LEU A 30 12.00 11.35 -4.71
C LEU A 30 10.62 12.02 -4.68
N PRO A 31 9.94 12.22 -5.83
CA PRO A 31 8.61 12.84 -5.90
C PRO A 31 7.51 11.83 -5.53
N ILE A 32 7.62 11.18 -4.37
CA ILE A 32 6.69 10.15 -3.89
C ILE A 32 6.25 10.53 -2.47
N PRO A 33 4.96 10.38 -2.10
CA PRO A 33 4.54 10.56 -0.71
C PRO A 33 5.36 9.67 0.23
N GLY A 34 5.89 10.24 1.31
CA GLY A 34 6.66 9.50 2.33
C GLY A 34 5.91 8.29 2.89
N THR A 35 4.57 8.32 2.84
CA THR A 35 3.68 7.22 3.24
C THR A 35 3.89 5.96 2.42
N LEU A 36 4.04 6.09 1.10
CA LEU A 36 4.27 4.95 0.21
C LEU A 36 5.67 4.37 0.41
N ALA A 37 6.67 5.23 0.63
CA ALA A 37 8.03 4.79 0.92
C ALA A 37 8.13 4.06 2.27
N GLY A 38 7.46 4.58 3.31
CA GLY A 38 7.33 3.90 4.59
C GLY A 38 6.67 2.53 4.46
N LEU A 39 5.63 2.41 3.62
CA LEU A 39 4.97 1.13 3.33
C LEU A 39 5.89 0.14 2.60
N LEU A 40 6.66 0.60 1.61
CA LEU A 40 7.65 -0.23 0.91
C LEU A 40 8.80 -0.66 1.83
N LEU A 41 9.27 0.22 2.71
CA LEU A 41 10.29 -0.09 3.70
C LEU A 41 9.77 -1.12 4.70
N LEU A 42 8.55 -0.92 5.21
CA LEU A 42 7.87 -1.86 6.10
C LEU A 42 7.73 -3.23 5.42
N LEU A 43 7.31 -3.25 4.16
CA LEU A 43 7.19 -4.46 3.35
C LEU A 43 8.55 -5.16 3.22
N GLY A 44 9.62 -4.44 2.85
CA GLY A 44 10.97 -5.00 2.77
C GLY A 44 11.44 -5.56 4.11
N PHE A 45 11.21 -4.84 5.20
CA PHE A 45 11.51 -5.32 6.55
C PHE A 45 10.70 -6.57 6.92
N LEU A 46 9.41 -6.63 6.54
CA LEU A 46 8.55 -7.80 6.76
C LEU A 46 8.98 -9.01 5.93
N LEU A 47 9.41 -8.82 4.68
CA LEU A 47 9.95 -9.88 3.85
C LEU A 47 11.21 -10.50 4.48
N VAL A 48 12.12 -9.66 5.00
CA VAL A 48 13.33 -10.13 5.68
C VAL A 48 12.99 -10.85 7.00
N ARG A 49 12.00 -10.36 7.74
CA ARG A 49 11.62 -10.90 9.04
C ARG A 49 10.64 -12.08 8.97
N GLN A 50 10.00 -12.31 7.82
CA GLN A 50 8.99 -13.34 7.49
C GLN A 50 7.77 -13.45 8.44
N GLN A 51 7.60 -12.52 9.39
CA GLN A 51 6.50 -12.53 10.35
C GLN A 51 5.92 -11.13 10.50
N ALA A 52 4.62 -11.01 10.24
CA ALA A 52 3.86 -9.78 10.50
C ALA A 52 3.51 -9.69 12.00
N PRO A 53 4.04 -8.72 12.76
CA PRO A 53 3.73 -8.62 14.17
C PRO A 53 2.25 -8.26 14.34
N ALA A 54 1.52 -9.04 15.17
CA ALA A 54 0.09 -8.82 15.44
C ALA A 54 -0.23 -7.41 15.96
N ALA A 55 0.75 -6.75 16.59
CA ALA A 55 0.68 -5.35 16.99
C ALA A 55 0.41 -4.42 15.79
N LEU A 56 1.05 -4.65 14.63
CA LEU A 56 0.92 -3.82 13.43
C LEU A 56 -0.51 -3.84 12.88
N SER A 57 -1.10 -5.04 12.80
CA SER A 57 -2.52 -5.22 12.41
C SER A 57 -3.46 -4.52 13.39
N ALA A 58 -3.16 -4.61 14.70
CA ALA A 58 -3.95 -3.96 15.74
C ALA A 58 -3.86 -2.41 15.71
N GLY A 59 -2.72 -1.86 15.25
CA GLY A 59 -2.51 -0.43 15.04
C GLY A 59 -3.12 0.12 13.74
N ALA A 60 -3.18 -0.69 12.68
CA ALA A 60 -3.80 -0.34 11.41
C ALA A 60 -5.35 -0.44 11.43
N GLY A 61 -5.90 -1.29 12.29
CA GLY A 61 -7.35 -1.55 12.38
C GLY A 61 -8.24 -0.30 12.47
N PRO A 62 -7.93 0.70 13.34
CA PRO A 62 -8.72 1.93 13.42
C PRO A 62 -8.71 2.76 12.12
N LEU A 63 -7.58 2.79 11.41
CA LEU A 63 -7.44 3.52 10.15
C LEU A 63 -8.23 2.84 9.03
N LEU A 64 -8.19 1.50 9.00
CA LEU A 64 -9.03 0.68 8.11
C LEU A 64 -10.53 0.89 8.36
N ASN A 65 -10.94 0.97 9.63
CA ASN A 65 -12.34 1.22 9.98
C ASN A 65 -12.83 2.61 9.59
N HIS A 66 -11.93 3.58 9.45
CA HIS A 66 -12.25 4.95 9.06
C HIS A 66 -11.74 5.31 7.66
N MET A 67 -11.58 4.32 6.78
CA MET A 67 -11.15 4.52 5.38
C MET A 67 -12.00 5.57 4.63
N THR A 68 -13.28 5.74 5.00
CA THR A 68 -14.13 6.81 4.48
C THR A 68 -13.49 8.20 4.62
N VAL A 69 -12.79 8.47 5.73
CA VAL A 69 -12.06 9.73 5.96
C VAL A 69 -10.87 9.87 5.02
N LEU A 70 -10.18 8.77 4.66
CA LEU A 70 -9.08 8.80 3.69
C LEU A 70 -9.56 8.95 2.24
N PHE A 71 -10.78 8.51 1.95
CA PHE A 71 -11.38 8.72 0.63
C PHE A 71 -11.78 10.19 0.41
N VAL A 72 -12.09 10.96 1.46
CA VAL A 72 -12.44 12.38 1.30
C VAL A 72 -11.31 13.18 0.62
N PRO A 73 -10.06 13.18 1.11
CA PRO A 73 -8.93 13.83 0.42
C PRO A 73 -8.72 13.34 -1.02
N ALA A 74 -8.81 12.02 -1.23
CA ALA A 74 -8.62 11.41 -2.55
C ALA A 74 -9.69 11.87 -3.56
N VAL A 75 -10.95 11.91 -3.14
CA VAL A 75 -12.07 12.37 -3.98
C VAL A 75 -11.99 13.87 -4.21
N THR A 76 -11.66 14.68 -3.20
CA THR A 76 -11.50 16.13 -3.36
C THR A 76 -10.40 16.50 -4.34
N ALA A 77 -9.31 15.71 -4.41
CA ALA A 77 -8.26 15.92 -5.39
C ALA A 77 -8.80 15.77 -6.83
N VAL A 78 -9.60 14.74 -7.10
CA VAL A 78 -10.21 14.52 -8.42
C VAL A 78 -11.17 15.65 -8.81
N VAL A 79 -11.97 16.13 -7.86
CA VAL A 79 -12.91 17.24 -8.11
C VAL A 79 -12.18 18.56 -8.42
N LEU A 80 -11.00 18.80 -7.86
CA LEU A 80 -10.21 20.00 -8.14
C LEU A 80 -9.79 20.09 -9.63
N PHE A 81 -9.50 18.93 -10.24
CA PHE A 81 -9.09 18.81 -11.65
C PHE A 81 -10.25 18.43 -12.58
N TRP A 82 -11.50 18.63 -12.15
CA TRP A 82 -12.69 18.18 -12.88
C TRP A 82 -12.75 18.71 -14.33
N ASN A 83 -12.36 19.97 -14.54
CA ASN A 83 -12.36 20.57 -15.88
C ASN A 83 -11.31 19.94 -16.81
N ASP A 84 -10.10 19.68 -16.32
CA ASP A 84 -9.04 19.01 -17.08
C ASP A 84 -9.40 17.54 -17.39
N ILE A 85 -10.08 16.87 -16.45
CA ILE A 85 -10.56 15.50 -16.62
C ILE A 85 -11.58 15.41 -17.76
N GLN A 86 -12.50 16.37 -17.88
CA GLN A 86 -13.47 16.37 -18.98
C GLN A 86 -12.81 16.54 -20.35
N ALA A 87 -11.75 17.35 -20.43
CA ALA A 87 -11.02 17.56 -21.69
C ALA A 87 -10.22 16.31 -22.12
N HIS A 88 -9.72 15.52 -21.16
CA HIS A 88 -8.79 14.41 -21.42
C HIS A 88 -9.30 13.04 -20.91
N TRP A 89 -10.60 12.87 -20.75
CA TRP A 89 -11.20 11.68 -20.13
C TRP A 89 -10.77 10.36 -20.78
N VAL A 90 -10.63 10.33 -22.11
CA VAL A 90 -10.18 9.13 -22.84
C VAL A 90 -8.74 8.74 -22.44
N GLY A 91 -7.85 9.73 -22.34
CA GLY A 91 -6.46 9.50 -21.93
C GLY A 91 -6.37 9.01 -20.49
N ILE A 92 -7.20 9.56 -19.60
CA ILE A 92 -7.26 9.16 -18.20
C ILE A 92 -7.77 7.71 -18.06
N VAL A 93 -8.86 7.36 -18.74
CA VAL A 93 -9.38 5.98 -18.72
C VAL A 93 -8.34 5.00 -19.27
N ALA A 94 -7.69 5.34 -20.39
CA ALA A 94 -6.63 4.51 -20.95
C ALA A 94 -5.44 4.36 -19.98
N ALA A 95 -5.03 5.44 -19.31
CA ALA A 95 -3.97 5.41 -18.31
C ALA A 95 -4.36 4.57 -17.09
N ILE A 96 -5.59 4.67 -16.59
CA ILE A 96 -6.09 3.88 -15.45
C ILE A 96 -6.12 2.39 -15.81
N VAL A 97 -6.69 2.04 -16.96
CA VAL A 97 -6.77 0.65 -17.41
C VAL A 97 -5.37 0.09 -17.66
N GLY A 98 -4.52 0.84 -18.35
CA GLY A 98 -3.14 0.46 -18.62
C GLY A 98 -2.32 0.28 -17.33
N ALA A 99 -2.41 1.21 -16.38
CA ALA A 99 -1.72 1.12 -15.10
C ALA A 99 -2.24 -0.05 -14.26
N THR A 100 -3.55 -0.30 -14.26
CA THR A 100 -4.15 -1.41 -13.50
C THR A 100 -3.72 -2.76 -14.08
N LEU A 101 -3.81 -2.93 -15.39
CA LEU A 101 -3.35 -4.15 -16.07
C LEU A 101 -1.85 -4.34 -15.90
N GLY A 102 -1.07 -3.26 -16.01
CA GLY A 102 0.38 -3.28 -15.79
C GLY A 102 0.74 -3.68 -14.36
N ALA A 103 0.08 -3.07 -13.35
CA ALA A 103 0.28 -3.41 -11.95
C ALA A 103 -0.08 -4.88 -11.67
N LEU A 104 -1.20 -5.38 -12.21
CA LEU A 104 -1.61 -6.78 -12.10
C LEU A 104 -0.62 -7.72 -12.79
N ALA A 105 -0.17 -7.40 -13.99
CA ALA A 105 0.80 -8.20 -14.73
C ALA A 105 2.14 -8.29 -13.99
N ILE A 106 2.66 -7.17 -13.49
CA ILE A 106 3.88 -7.11 -12.69
C ILE A 106 3.69 -7.90 -11.39
N SER A 107 2.56 -7.72 -10.70
CA SER A 107 2.25 -8.44 -9.47
C SER A 107 2.15 -9.95 -9.70
N ALA A 108 1.47 -10.38 -10.75
CA ALA A 108 1.36 -11.79 -11.14
C ALA A 108 2.72 -12.38 -11.55
N TRP A 109 3.53 -11.63 -12.29
CA TRP A 109 4.87 -12.05 -12.68
C TRP A 109 5.78 -12.21 -11.46
N LEU A 110 5.80 -11.23 -10.56
CA LEU A 110 6.57 -11.29 -9.32
C LEU A 110 6.08 -12.45 -8.42
N ALA A 111 4.77 -12.64 -8.32
CA ALA A 111 4.19 -13.76 -7.59
C ALA A 111 4.60 -15.10 -8.21
N SER A 112 4.60 -15.24 -9.54
CA SER A 112 5.06 -16.47 -10.22
C SER A 112 6.56 -16.71 -10.12
N TYR A 113 7.36 -15.65 -9.99
CA TYR A 113 8.81 -15.75 -9.79
C TYR A 113 9.14 -16.21 -8.36
N ILE A 114 8.43 -15.67 -7.35
CA ILE A 114 8.61 -16.03 -5.94
C ILE A 114 7.95 -17.38 -5.63
N PHE A 115 6.74 -17.60 -6.14
CA PHE A 115 5.99 -18.85 -6.06
C PHE A 115 6.12 -19.56 -7.41
N THR A 116 7.24 -20.28 -7.58
CA THR A 116 7.30 -21.35 -8.58
C THR A 116 6.07 -22.25 -8.39
N PRO A 117 5.32 -22.63 -9.44
CA PRO A 117 4.06 -23.33 -9.29
C PRO A 117 4.27 -24.63 -8.50
N THR A 118 3.97 -24.61 -7.20
CA THR A 118 3.61 -25.83 -6.49
C THR A 118 2.37 -26.33 -7.20
N GLY A 119 2.55 -27.46 -7.88
CA GLY A 119 1.64 -27.99 -8.86
C GLY A 119 0.19 -27.86 -8.43
N ARG A 120 -0.64 -27.50 -9.42
CA ARG A 120 -2.06 -27.84 -9.49
C ARG A 120 -2.26 -29.18 -8.77
N GLN A 121 -2.74 -29.12 -7.54
CA GLN A 121 -3.19 -30.29 -6.82
C GLN A 121 -4.49 -30.68 -7.52
N ASP A 122 -4.32 -31.56 -8.48
CA ASP A 122 -5.34 -32.34 -9.16
C ASP A 122 -6.00 -33.26 -8.13
N ASP A 123 -6.75 -32.68 -7.20
CA ASP A 123 -7.62 -33.44 -6.31
C ASP A 123 -8.96 -33.59 -7.00
N ALA A 124 -8.96 -34.59 -7.87
CA ALA A 124 -10.12 -35.24 -8.43
C ALA A 124 -11.22 -35.48 -7.40
N SER A 125 -12.44 -35.14 -7.78
CA SER A 125 -13.57 -36.07 -7.79
C SER A 125 -14.63 -35.57 -8.74
#